data_AF-R6A8F8-F1
#
_entry.id   AF-R6A8F8-F1
#
_cell.length_a   1.000
_cell.length_b   1.000
_cell.length_c   1.000
_cell.angle_alpha   90.00
_cell.angle_beta   90.00
_cell.angle_gamma   90.00
#
_symmetry.space_group_name_H-M   'P 1'
#
loop_
_entity.id
_entity.type
_entity.pdbx_description
1 polymer ?
#
loop_
_entity_poly.entity_id
_entity_poly.type
_entity_poly.pdbx_seq_one_letter_code
_entity_poly.pdbx_strand_id
1 'polypeptide(L)'
;MKLNRLIAAAAIVLACAFCTAQAAPTMAKHMQKGVTCEQCHNSSAPAAAAKSKACMKCHNYQDLAAASAAKKVALNPHDSHAGQLRCTLCHKEHEQSVLYCRQCHKNAEDKRFDMNVP
;
A
#
# COMPACT_ATOMS: atom_id res chain seq x y z
N MET A 1 -56.25 40.62 0.12
CA MET A 1 -56.08 39.18 -0.16
C MET A 1 -54.59 38.91 -0.26
N LYS A 2 -54.02 38.33 0.82
CA LYS A 2 -52.60 38.01 0.95
C LYS A 2 -52.38 36.60 0.41
N LEU A 3 -51.72 36.47 -0.72
CA LEU A 3 -50.99 35.24 -1.04
C LEU A 3 -49.97 35.55 -2.13
N ASN A 4 -48.82 34.87 -2.03
CA ASN A 4 -47.90 34.63 -3.14
C ASN A 4 -46.68 35.53 -3.32
N ARG A 5 -45.83 35.68 -2.27
CA ARG A 5 -44.41 36.05 -2.44
C ARG A 5 -43.53 35.40 -1.36
N LEU A 6 -43.48 34.07 -1.30
CA LEU A 6 -42.54 33.35 -0.43
C LEU A 6 -41.95 32.11 -1.13
N ILE A 7 -41.48 32.24 -2.37
CA ILE A 7 -40.65 31.20 -2.99
C ILE A 7 -39.63 31.87 -3.91
N ALA A 8 -38.60 32.51 -3.36
CA ALA A 8 -37.43 32.95 -4.14
C ALA A 8 -36.28 33.39 -3.23
N ALA A 9 -35.87 32.57 -2.25
CA ALA A 9 -34.66 32.86 -1.47
C ALA A 9 -34.09 31.60 -0.82
N ALA A 10 -33.81 30.55 -1.60
CA ALA A 10 -33.06 29.39 -1.11
C ALA A 10 -32.43 28.60 -2.27
N ALA A 11 -31.76 29.27 -3.19
CA ALA A 11 -30.82 28.63 -4.10
C ALA A 11 -29.58 29.54 -4.14
N ILE A 12 -28.39 28.96 -4.22
CA ILE A 12 -27.07 29.63 -4.14
C ILE A 12 -26.47 29.70 -2.72
N VAL A 13 -26.35 28.56 -2.02
CA VAL A 13 -25.17 28.29 -1.16
C VAL A 13 -24.95 26.77 -1.10
N LEU A 14 -24.41 26.14 -2.14
CA LEU A 14 -23.79 24.81 -1.98
C LEU A 14 -22.87 24.44 -3.15
N ALA A 15 -21.91 25.31 -3.46
CA ALA A 15 -20.75 24.96 -4.28
C ALA A 15 -19.49 25.07 -3.40
N CYS A 16 -19.50 24.43 -2.23
CA CYS A 16 -18.26 24.20 -1.50
C CYS A 16 -17.50 23.12 -2.28
N ALA A 17 -16.33 23.54 -2.77
CA ALA A 17 -15.37 22.74 -3.50
C ALA A 17 -15.18 21.36 -2.86
N PHE A 18 -15.51 20.32 -3.63
CA PHE A 18 -15.01 18.98 -3.39
C PHE A 18 -13.52 18.95 -3.74
N CYS A 19 -12.68 19.51 -2.88
CA CYS A 19 -11.28 19.13 -2.82
C CYS A 19 -11.25 17.73 -2.20
N THR A 20 -11.39 16.69 -3.03
CA THR A 20 -11.04 15.34 -2.59
C THR A 20 -9.53 15.32 -2.39
N ALA A 21 -9.08 15.56 -1.15
CA ALA A 21 -7.72 15.27 -0.75
C ALA A 21 -7.52 13.76 -0.95
N GLN A 22 -6.94 13.39 -2.08
CA GLN A 22 -6.51 12.00 -2.31
C GLN A 22 -5.38 11.74 -1.32
N ALA A 23 -5.67 11.04 -0.22
CA ALA A 23 -4.64 10.61 0.70
C ALA A 23 -3.62 9.80 -0.09
N ALA A 24 -2.35 10.24 -0.08
CA ALA A 24 -1.25 9.45 -0.63
C ALA A 24 -1.26 8.05 0.02
N PRO A 25 -0.79 6.98 -0.65
CA PRO A 25 -0.67 5.66 -0.04
C PRO A 25 0.25 5.79 1.18
N THR A 26 -0.36 5.87 2.35
CA THR A 26 0.38 6.03 3.60
C THR A 26 0.96 4.69 4.01
N MET A 27 1.86 4.74 4.99
CA MET A 27 2.32 3.63 5.82
C MET A 27 1.16 3.00 6.62
N ALA A 28 -0.02 2.82 6.01
CA ALA A 28 -1.28 2.65 6.70
C ALA A 28 -1.22 1.41 7.57
N LYS A 29 -0.66 0.31 7.06
CA LYS A 29 -0.66 -0.97 7.74
C LYS A 29 0.28 -0.97 8.95
N HIS A 30 1.52 -0.50 8.80
CA HIS A 30 2.46 -0.49 9.92
C HIS A 30 2.10 0.60 10.93
N MET A 31 1.69 1.79 10.48
CA MET A 31 1.32 2.89 11.37
C MET A 31 0.05 2.57 12.19
N GLN A 32 -0.94 1.87 11.61
CA GLN A 32 -2.11 1.36 12.34
C GLN A 32 -1.74 0.34 13.44
N LYS A 33 -0.54 -0.26 13.37
CA LYS A 33 0.01 -1.15 14.38
C LYS A 33 0.95 -0.44 15.35
N GLY A 34 1.01 0.90 15.31
CA GLY A 34 1.85 1.71 16.20
C GLY A 34 3.33 1.75 15.80
N VAL A 35 3.67 1.36 14.57
CA VAL A 35 5.05 1.46 14.08
C VAL A 35 5.38 2.92 13.74
N THR A 36 6.53 3.40 14.23
CA THR A 36 7.01 4.77 14.02
C THR A 36 8.04 4.86 12.89
N CYS A 37 8.29 6.08 12.41
CA CYS A 37 9.28 6.38 11.37
C CYS A 37 10.67 5.82 11.73
N GLU A 38 11.09 5.97 12.99
CA GLU A 38 12.41 5.60 13.50
C GLU A 38 12.64 4.10 13.47
N GLN A 39 11.60 3.28 13.63
CA GLN A 39 11.76 1.83 13.65
C GLN A 39 12.27 1.30 12.29
N CYS A 40 11.87 1.98 11.20
CA CYS A 40 12.30 1.69 9.84
C CYS A 40 13.54 2.51 9.41
N HIS A 41 13.54 3.81 9.70
CA HIS A 41 14.51 4.76 9.16
C HIS A 41 15.62 5.18 10.14
N ASN A 42 15.46 4.90 11.43
CA ASN A 42 16.28 5.45 12.52
C ASN A 42 16.27 6.99 12.58
N SER A 43 15.23 7.62 12.02
CA SER A 43 14.97 9.05 12.05
C SER A 43 13.46 9.30 12.06
N SER A 44 13.04 10.35 12.77
CA SER A 44 11.66 10.85 12.78
C SER A 44 11.27 11.56 11.48
N ALA A 45 12.27 12.09 10.77
CA ALA A 45 12.14 12.82 9.51
C ALA A 45 13.05 12.18 8.43
N PRO A 46 12.64 11.04 7.85
CA PRO A 46 13.45 10.35 6.85
C PRO A 46 13.44 11.05 5.50
N ALA A 47 14.63 11.16 4.87
CA ALA A 47 14.80 11.67 3.50
C ALA A 47 15.12 10.57 2.48
N ALA A 48 15.28 9.31 2.93
CA ALA A 48 15.64 8.18 2.09
C ALA A 48 14.88 6.92 2.50
N ALA A 49 14.75 5.99 1.56
CA ALA A 49 14.10 4.70 1.78
C ALA A 49 14.79 3.88 2.89
N ALA A 50 13.98 3.18 3.68
CA ALA A 50 14.48 2.27 4.70
C ALA A 50 15.28 1.11 4.07
N LYS A 51 16.31 0.65 4.78
CA LYS A 51 17.05 -0.56 4.39
C LYS A 51 16.19 -1.78 4.68
N SER A 52 16.25 -2.80 3.82
CA SER A 52 15.48 -4.06 3.99
C SER A 52 15.76 -4.76 5.33
N LYS A 53 16.92 -4.54 5.94
CA LYS A 53 17.25 -5.05 7.29
C LYS A 53 16.28 -4.54 8.37
N ALA A 54 15.66 -3.37 8.20
CA ALA A 54 14.69 -2.85 9.15
C ALA A 54 13.41 -3.71 9.19
N CYS A 55 12.94 -4.17 8.03
CA CYS A 55 11.81 -5.10 7.91
C CYS A 55 12.07 -6.37 8.73
N MET A 56 13.31 -6.87 8.65
CA MET A 56 13.75 -8.09 9.30
C MET A 56 13.87 -7.99 10.84
N LYS A 57 13.73 -6.79 11.42
CA LYS A 57 13.65 -6.64 12.89
C LYS A 57 12.35 -7.23 13.44
N CYS A 58 11.30 -7.31 12.63
CA CYS A 58 9.97 -7.79 13.02
C CYS A 58 9.45 -8.94 12.14
N HIS A 59 9.92 -9.04 10.89
CA HIS A 59 9.49 -10.07 9.95
C HIS A 59 10.64 -11.01 9.60
N ASN A 60 10.53 -12.28 9.98
CA ASN A 60 11.47 -13.30 9.53
C ASN A 60 11.09 -13.80 8.12
N TYR A 61 12.08 -13.98 7.24
CA TYR A 61 11.84 -14.31 5.83
C TYR A 61 11.31 -15.74 5.67
N GLN A 62 11.82 -16.68 6.47
CA GLN A 62 11.36 -18.07 6.49
C GLN A 62 9.91 -18.16 6.96
N ASP A 63 9.54 -17.39 7.99
CA ASP A 63 8.15 -17.32 8.47
C ASP A 63 7.23 -16.72 7.40
N LEU A 64 7.68 -15.69 6.67
CA LEU A 64 6.93 -15.11 5.56
C LEU A 64 6.75 -16.11 4.40
N ALA A 65 7.77 -16.90 4.08
CA ALA A 65 7.70 -17.96 3.09
C ALA A 65 6.69 -19.04 3.50
N ALA A 66 6.74 -19.50 4.76
CA ALA A 66 5.78 -20.47 5.29
C ALA A 66 4.33 -19.92 5.29
N ALA A 67 4.15 -18.68 5.75
CA ALA A 67 2.85 -18.02 5.76
C ALA A 67 2.29 -17.84 4.34
N SER A 68 3.14 -17.56 3.35
CA SER A 68 2.74 -17.42 1.95
C SER A 68 2.35 -18.75 1.34
N ALA A 69 3.09 -19.83 1.64
CA ALA A 69 2.75 -21.18 1.23
C ALA A 69 1.37 -21.61 1.77
N ALA A 70 1.07 -21.28 3.03
CA ALA A 70 -0.22 -21.59 3.65
C ALA A 70 -1.43 -20.91 2.96
N LYS A 71 -1.22 -19.80 2.25
CA LYS A 71 -2.29 -19.10 1.50
C LYS A 71 -2.72 -19.80 0.22
N LYS A 72 -2.08 -20.92 -0.17
CA LYS A 72 -2.40 -21.72 -1.37
C LYS A 72 -2.50 -20.87 -2.65
N VAL A 73 -1.67 -19.83 -2.73
CA VAL A 73 -1.48 -19.05 -3.95
C VAL A 73 -0.71 -19.87 -4.98
N ALA A 74 -0.88 -19.58 -6.26
CA ALA A 74 -0.29 -20.36 -7.34
C ALA A 74 1.26 -20.38 -7.32
N LEU A 75 1.88 -19.36 -6.72
CA LEU A 75 3.32 -19.19 -6.58
C LEU A 75 3.61 -18.58 -5.21
N ASN A 76 4.71 -18.98 -4.58
CA ASN A 76 5.17 -18.35 -3.35
C ASN A 76 6.12 -17.18 -3.67
N PRO A 77 5.74 -15.91 -3.47
CA PRO A 77 6.61 -14.78 -3.80
C PRO A 77 7.82 -14.66 -2.86
N HIS A 78 7.77 -15.31 -1.69
CA HIS A 78 8.85 -15.34 -0.70
C HIS A 78 9.69 -16.62 -0.79
N ASP A 79 9.43 -17.49 -1.77
CA ASP A 79 10.21 -18.69 -2.05
C ASP A 79 10.25 -18.90 -3.57
N SER A 80 11.22 -18.25 -4.22
CA SER A 80 11.31 -18.18 -5.68
C SER A 80 12.71 -18.51 -6.17
N HIS A 81 12.83 -18.75 -7.48
CA HIS A 81 14.13 -18.98 -8.13
C HIS A 81 15.10 -17.78 -8.02
N ALA A 82 14.60 -16.59 -7.66
CA ALA A 82 15.43 -15.41 -7.44
C ALA A 82 16.07 -15.37 -6.04
N GLY A 83 15.77 -16.35 -5.18
CA GLY A 83 16.25 -16.42 -3.80
C GLY A 83 15.61 -15.36 -2.90
N GLN A 84 16.36 -14.92 -1.89
CA GLN A 84 15.90 -13.91 -0.95
C GLN A 84 15.99 -12.50 -1.55
N LEU A 85 14.84 -11.97 -1.99
CA LEU A 85 14.75 -10.64 -2.55
C LEU A 85 14.68 -9.57 -1.45
N ARG A 86 15.13 -8.36 -1.79
CA ARG A 86 14.93 -7.18 -0.94
C ARG A 86 13.44 -6.88 -0.84
N CYS A 87 12.91 -6.78 0.38
CA CYS A 87 11.49 -6.54 0.67
C CYS A 87 10.91 -5.36 -0.13
N THR A 88 11.71 -4.28 -0.25
CA THR A 88 11.33 -3.02 -0.88
C THR A 88 11.28 -3.04 -2.41
N LEU A 89 11.64 -4.17 -3.04
CA LEU A 89 11.41 -4.38 -4.48
C LEU A 89 9.92 -4.56 -4.79
N CYS A 90 9.17 -5.18 -3.87
CA CYS A 90 7.74 -5.43 -4.02
C CYS A 90 6.91 -4.54 -3.07
N HIS A 91 7.24 -4.56 -1.78
CA HIS A 91 6.47 -3.87 -0.75
C HIS A 91 6.84 -2.40 -0.67
N LYS A 92 5.86 -1.54 -0.92
CA LYS A 92 6.01 -0.10 -0.91
C LYS A 92 5.14 0.49 0.19
N GLU A 93 5.79 1.16 1.14
CA GLU A 93 5.10 1.70 2.32
C GLU A 93 4.57 3.12 2.11
N HIS A 94 5.08 3.83 1.10
CA HIS A 94 4.74 5.23 0.81
C HIS A 94 4.24 5.44 -0.63
N GLU A 95 3.93 4.34 -1.32
CA GLU A 95 3.37 4.31 -2.68
C GLU A 95 2.68 2.96 -2.88
N GLN A 96 2.11 2.71 -4.06
CA GLN A 96 1.47 1.44 -4.36
C GLN A 96 2.50 0.30 -4.47
N SER A 97 2.28 -0.80 -3.74
CA SER A 97 3.08 -2.02 -3.85
C SER A 97 3.01 -2.64 -5.25
N VAL A 98 4.10 -3.27 -5.68
CA VAL A 98 4.25 -3.83 -7.04
C VAL A 98 4.68 -5.29 -6.99
N LEU A 99 4.30 -6.06 -8.01
CA LEU A 99 4.79 -7.43 -8.19
C LEU A 99 6.07 -7.43 -9.03
N TYR A 100 7.24 -7.43 -8.36
CA TYR A 100 8.55 -7.41 -9.01
C TYR A 100 8.74 -8.53 -10.06
N CYS A 101 8.11 -9.68 -9.88
CA CYS A 101 8.17 -10.81 -10.81
C CYS A 101 7.76 -10.44 -12.24
N ARG A 102 6.83 -9.48 -12.41
CA ARG A 102 6.36 -9.04 -13.74
C ARG A 102 7.39 -8.23 -14.53
N GLN A 103 8.55 -7.90 -13.94
CA GLN A 103 9.67 -7.34 -14.71
C GLN A 103 10.19 -8.33 -15.76
N CYS A 104 10.16 -9.62 -15.45
CA CYS A 104 10.57 -10.70 -16.36
C CYS A 104 9.37 -11.54 -16.85
N HIS A 105 8.41 -11.83 -15.97
CA HIS A 105 7.22 -12.62 -16.30
C HIS A 105 6.12 -11.74 -16.92
N LYS A 106 6.34 -11.35 -18.18
CA LYS A 106 5.55 -10.34 -18.89
C LYS A 106 4.25 -10.86 -19.52
N ASN A 107 4.00 -12.17 -19.53
CA ASN A 107 2.73 -12.69 -20.02
C ASN A 107 1.60 -12.23 -19.08
N ALA A 108 0.76 -11.32 -19.56
CA ALA A 108 -0.35 -10.77 -18.79
C ALA A 108 -1.45 -11.80 -18.52
N GLU A 109 -1.55 -12.84 -19.36
CA GLU A 109 -2.57 -13.89 -19.25
C GLU A 109 -2.19 -14.97 -18.23
N ASP A 110 -0.94 -14.97 -17.75
CA ASP A 110 -0.49 -15.90 -16.72
C ASP A 110 -1.03 -15.50 -15.35
N LYS A 111 -2.18 -16.08 -15.01
CA LYS A 111 -2.91 -15.84 -13.76
C LYS A 111 -2.15 -16.25 -12.51
N ARG A 112 -1.06 -17.01 -12.62
CA ARG A 112 -0.22 -17.35 -11.47
C ARG A 112 0.42 -16.12 -10.84
N PHE A 113 0.59 -15.05 -11.63
CA PHE A 113 1.11 -13.75 -11.20
C PHE A 113 0.00 -12.72 -10.91
N ASP A 114 -1.27 -13.13 -10.83
CA ASP A 114 -2.37 -12.26 -10.40
C ASP A 114 -2.46 -12.26 -8.88
N MET A 115 -1.45 -11.66 -8.25
CA MET A 115 -1.36 -11.53 -6.80
C MET A 115 -1.26 -10.07 -6.38
N ASN A 116 -1.95 -9.76 -5.28
CA ASN A 116 -1.83 -8.45 -4.66
C ASN A 116 -0.66 -8.45 -3.67
N VAL A 117 0.26 -7.51 -3.85
CA VAL A 117 1.33 -7.28 -2.89
C VAL A 117 0.80 -6.32 -1.83
N PRO A 118 0.72 -6.74 -0.55
CA PRO A 118 0.20 -5.89 0.51
C PRO A 118 1.11 -4.69 0.79
#